data_AF-A0A8T6NG73-F1
#
_entry.id   AF-A0A8T6NG73-F1
#
_cell.length_a   1.000
_cell.length_b   1.000
_cell.length_c   1.000
_cell.angle_alpha   90.00
_cell.angle_beta   90.00
_cell.angle_gamma   90.00
#
_symmetry.space_group_name_H-M   'P 1'
#
loop_
_entity.id
_entity.type
_entity.pdbx_description
1 polymer ?
#
loop_
_entity_poly.entity_id
_entity_poly.type
_entity_poly.pdbx_seq_one_letter_code
_entity_poly.pdbx_strand_id
1 'polypeptide(L)'
;DNSDEDDDGDGWNDEDEYYCLTNSLDDSEYPTDTDGDGICNTQDNDDDGDGVLDVDDLFPLNATEFSDFDMDGLGDNADTDDDNDGWMDTDETVCGTDPRDGFVSPDDYDSDMICDIVDDDDDNDGIIDVNDVFPKNAAEWLDTDLDGLGDNEDQDDDGDMWSDYDELNCSTDPVNGNSTPIDSDSDMECDFLDLDDDDDGVEDIEDVFPFDPLESSDMDGDGIGDNSDSDKDGDGVNNEEDAFPSNPLETTDTDGDGTGDNSDEDDDGDGWSDEYEISTGYDPLDASSSPIDTDGDGVTDNSDTDDDNDGFSDAEETACASDPLDVDSVPSNFDGDSKCDELDDDDDNDGVADVFDDFQFDSLEHKDTDGDGEGDNSDFDDDNDGWSDYAEQQCLTISTDANSIPEDSDGDGICDLNEDEDGGLLPGFGVLTAISTLSLAAFARRD
;
A
#
# COMPACT_ATOMS: atom_id res chain seq x y z
N ASP A 1 -50.18 1.38 130.77
CA ASP A 1 -49.98 2.16 132.02
C ASP A 1 -49.21 3.33 131.49
N ASN A 2 -49.90 4.31 130.87
CA ASN A 2 -49.30 5.29 129.93
C ASN A 2 -48.44 6.32 130.65
N SER A 3 -47.33 5.87 131.22
CA SER A 3 -46.27 6.76 131.69
C SER A 3 -44.90 6.34 131.20
N ASP A 4 -44.81 5.25 130.44
CA ASP A 4 -43.69 4.99 129.54
C ASP A 4 -43.97 5.72 128.22
N GLU A 5 -42.93 6.14 127.51
CA GLU A 5 -43.04 6.78 126.20
C GLU A 5 -42.97 5.74 125.07
N ASP A 6 -42.66 4.47 125.39
CA ASP A 6 -42.59 3.29 124.51
C ASP A 6 -43.36 2.15 125.21
N ASP A 7 -44.68 2.04 124.98
CA ASP A 7 -45.59 1.18 125.77
C ASP A 7 -45.35 -0.34 125.53
N ASP A 8 -44.77 -0.75 124.40
CA ASP A 8 -44.49 -2.16 124.06
C ASP A 8 -43.00 -2.55 124.01
N GLY A 9 -42.09 -1.57 124.03
CA GLY A 9 -40.66 -1.74 124.26
C GLY A 9 -39.85 -2.08 123.01
N ASP A 10 -40.35 -1.74 121.82
CA ASP A 10 -39.72 -2.07 120.53
C ASP A 10 -38.64 -1.07 120.08
N GLY A 11 -38.57 0.09 120.77
CA GLY A 11 -37.59 1.15 120.51
C GLY A 11 -38.16 2.40 119.84
N TRP A 12 -39.45 2.42 119.48
CA TRP A 12 -40.17 3.60 119.00
C TRP A 12 -41.06 4.18 120.10
N ASN A 13 -41.32 5.49 120.06
CA ASN A 13 -42.21 6.11 121.04
C ASN A 13 -43.67 6.16 120.53
N ASP A 14 -44.61 6.15 121.47
CA ASP A 14 -46.05 6.14 121.19
C ASP A 14 -46.52 7.30 120.26
N GLU A 15 -45.82 8.45 120.28
CA GLU A 15 -46.16 9.62 119.45
C GLU A 15 -45.71 9.42 117.99
N ASP A 16 -44.48 8.95 117.78
CA ASP A 16 -43.94 8.62 116.47
C ASP A 16 -44.76 7.49 115.83
N GLU A 17 -45.05 6.41 116.56
CA GLU A 17 -45.89 5.31 116.07
C GLU A 17 -47.29 5.76 115.63
N TYR A 18 -47.90 6.70 116.36
CA TYR A 18 -49.18 7.29 115.95
C TYR A 18 -49.09 8.03 114.61
N TYR A 19 -47.99 8.73 114.35
CA TYR A 19 -47.75 9.42 113.08
C TYR A 19 -47.34 8.46 111.96
N CYS A 20 -46.65 7.38 112.31
CA CYS A 20 -46.18 6.33 111.41
C CYS A 20 -47.23 5.24 111.11
N LEU A 21 -48.42 5.36 111.73
CA LEU A 21 -49.57 4.46 111.58
C LEU A 21 -49.30 3.02 112.07
N THR A 22 -48.39 2.85 113.01
CA THR A 22 -48.14 1.57 113.70
C THR A 22 -48.84 1.53 115.06
N ASN A 23 -48.86 0.36 115.70
CA ASN A 23 -49.64 0.13 116.90
C ASN A 23 -48.72 0.06 118.12
N SER A 24 -48.74 1.13 118.92
CA SER A 24 -47.91 1.32 120.12
C SER A 24 -48.17 0.39 121.31
N LEU A 25 -48.76 -0.78 121.05
CA LEU A 25 -49.07 -1.83 122.02
C LEU A 25 -48.71 -3.22 121.48
N ASP A 26 -48.14 -3.32 120.28
CA ASP A 26 -47.80 -4.56 119.58
C ASP A 26 -46.34 -4.51 119.12
N ASP A 27 -45.46 -5.11 119.94
CA ASP A 27 -44.00 -5.20 119.75
C ASP A 27 -43.54 -5.87 118.43
N SER A 28 -44.48 -6.33 117.61
CA SER A 28 -44.25 -6.91 116.30
C SER A 28 -44.60 -5.99 115.12
N GLU A 29 -45.17 -4.82 115.38
CA GLU A 29 -45.58 -3.80 114.40
C GLU A 29 -44.84 -2.48 114.68
N TYR A 30 -43.63 -2.34 114.14
CA TYR A 30 -42.80 -1.14 114.29
C TYR A 30 -42.80 -0.28 113.01
N PRO A 31 -42.60 1.06 113.11
CA PRO A 31 -42.45 1.94 111.96
C PRO A 31 -41.37 1.46 110.99
N THR A 32 -41.65 1.51 109.68
CA THR A 32 -40.61 1.38 108.66
C THR A 32 -39.79 2.66 108.67
N ASP A 33 -38.48 2.50 108.83
CA ASP A 33 -37.45 3.53 108.83
C ASP A 33 -36.28 2.94 108.03
N THR A 34 -36.20 3.34 106.75
CA THR A 34 -35.33 2.67 105.77
C THR A 34 -33.87 3.12 105.91
N ASP A 35 -33.63 4.38 106.30
CA ASP A 35 -32.28 4.94 106.49
C ASP A 35 -31.78 4.87 107.95
N GLY A 36 -32.69 4.66 108.90
CA GLY A 36 -32.41 4.50 110.32
C GLY A 36 -32.11 5.81 111.05
N ASP A 37 -32.55 6.96 110.55
CA ASP A 37 -32.33 8.26 111.18
C ASP A 37 -33.26 8.55 112.38
N GLY A 38 -34.28 7.69 112.56
CA GLY A 38 -35.27 7.77 113.62
C GLY A 38 -36.56 8.48 113.23
N ILE A 39 -36.75 8.80 111.94
CA ILE A 39 -38.01 9.26 111.35
C ILE A 39 -38.55 8.12 110.48
N CYS A 40 -39.84 7.81 110.58
CA CYS A 40 -40.40 6.75 109.74
C CYS A 40 -40.70 7.26 108.33
N ASN A 41 -40.65 6.36 107.35
CA ASN A 41 -40.87 6.62 105.93
C ASN A 41 -42.18 7.37 105.56
N THR A 42 -43.19 7.38 106.43
CA THR A 42 -44.43 8.15 106.15
C THR A 42 -44.36 9.62 106.58
N GLN A 43 -43.35 9.96 107.39
CA GLN A 43 -43.08 11.29 107.94
C GLN A 43 -41.72 11.84 107.51
N ASP A 44 -40.82 10.97 107.05
CA ASP A 44 -39.60 11.34 106.37
C ASP A 44 -39.93 11.87 104.96
N ASN A 45 -39.01 12.66 104.42
CA ASN A 45 -39.09 13.22 103.08
C ASN A 45 -37.84 12.88 102.25
N ASP A 46 -36.99 12.01 102.78
CA ASP A 46 -35.75 11.44 102.24
C ASP A 46 -35.62 10.03 102.84
N ASP A 47 -36.56 9.17 102.48
CA ASP A 47 -36.89 7.90 103.12
C ASP A 47 -35.70 6.93 103.26
N ASP A 48 -34.71 7.00 102.37
CA ASP A 48 -33.52 6.15 102.36
C ASP A 48 -32.20 6.89 102.65
N GLY A 49 -32.28 8.21 102.87
CA GLY A 49 -31.19 9.04 103.36
C GLY A 49 -30.05 9.27 102.38
N ASP A 50 -30.29 9.16 101.07
CA ASP A 50 -29.29 9.40 100.03
C ASP A 50 -29.07 10.90 99.71
N GLY A 51 -29.98 11.76 100.20
CA GLY A 51 -29.95 13.20 100.04
C GLY A 51 -30.81 13.74 98.90
N VAL A 52 -31.57 12.90 98.20
CA VAL A 52 -32.62 13.25 97.24
C VAL A 52 -33.98 13.13 97.93
N LEU A 53 -34.87 14.10 97.73
CA LEU A 53 -36.18 14.05 98.40
C LEU A 53 -37.11 13.06 97.70
N ASP A 54 -37.97 12.33 98.43
CA ASP A 54 -38.89 11.31 97.86
C ASP A 54 -39.75 11.82 96.69
N VAL A 55 -39.99 13.13 96.62
CA VAL A 55 -40.78 13.76 95.55
C VAL A 55 -40.03 13.92 94.23
N ASP A 56 -38.70 13.95 94.30
CA ASP A 56 -37.76 14.08 93.18
C ASP A 56 -36.95 12.78 92.97
N ASP A 57 -37.15 11.77 93.83
CA ASP A 57 -36.52 10.45 93.80
C ASP A 57 -37.46 9.40 93.16
N LEU A 58 -36.96 8.70 92.14
CA LEU A 58 -37.69 7.61 91.47
C LEU A 58 -37.59 6.27 92.22
N PHE A 59 -36.63 6.13 93.14
CA PHE A 59 -36.45 4.97 94.01
C PHE A 59 -36.33 5.35 95.50
N PRO A 60 -37.37 5.94 96.13
CA PRO A 60 -37.32 6.50 97.50
C PRO A 60 -36.97 5.54 98.65
N LEU A 61 -36.72 4.26 98.38
CA LEU A 61 -36.40 3.24 99.39
C LEU A 61 -35.05 2.58 99.12
N ASN A 62 -34.27 3.08 98.16
CA ASN A 62 -33.01 2.51 97.73
C ASN A 62 -31.93 3.60 97.63
N ALA A 63 -31.19 3.77 98.73
CA ALA A 63 -30.22 4.85 98.88
C ALA A 63 -29.03 4.86 97.89
N THR A 64 -29.01 3.95 96.93
CA THR A 64 -28.01 3.91 95.85
C THR A 64 -28.59 4.32 94.50
N GLU A 65 -29.89 4.60 94.37
CA GLU A 65 -30.56 4.93 93.12
C GLU A 65 -31.52 6.10 93.32
N PHE A 66 -31.49 7.07 92.40
CA PHE A 66 -32.40 8.22 92.49
C PHE A 66 -32.95 8.68 91.13
N SER A 67 -32.51 8.08 90.03
CA SER A 67 -32.90 8.43 88.64
C SER A 67 -33.06 7.17 87.80
N ASP A 68 -33.91 7.24 86.78
CA ASP A 68 -34.27 6.18 85.82
C ASP A 68 -34.54 6.89 84.49
N PHE A 69 -33.50 7.02 83.66
CA PHE A 69 -33.51 7.90 82.49
C PHE A 69 -34.37 7.35 81.35
N ASP A 70 -34.38 6.04 81.11
CA ASP A 70 -35.18 5.37 80.08
C ASP A 70 -36.56 4.88 80.55
N MET A 71 -36.82 4.91 81.87
CA MET A 71 -38.05 4.49 82.54
C MET A 71 -38.32 2.98 82.48
N ASP A 72 -37.29 2.14 82.46
CA ASP A 72 -37.43 0.68 82.47
C ASP A 72 -37.67 0.09 83.88
N GLY A 73 -37.40 0.88 84.92
CA GLY A 73 -37.57 0.53 86.33
C GLY A 73 -36.31 0.00 87.03
N LEU A 74 -35.15 0.03 86.38
CA LEU A 74 -33.81 -0.01 86.97
C LEU A 74 -33.30 1.43 87.17
N GLY A 75 -32.52 1.66 88.22
CA GLY A 75 -31.97 3.00 88.46
C GLY A 75 -30.64 3.19 87.74
N ASP A 76 -30.34 4.42 87.33
CA ASP A 76 -29.17 4.78 86.50
C ASP A 76 -27.82 4.25 87.07
N ASN A 77 -27.66 4.07 88.40
CA ASN A 77 -26.39 3.57 88.94
C ASN A 77 -26.25 2.04 88.85
N ALA A 78 -27.34 1.32 88.61
CA ALA A 78 -27.40 -0.13 88.46
C ALA A 78 -27.72 -0.56 87.02
N ASP A 79 -28.34 0.32 86.22
CA ASP A 79 -28.47 0.16 84.79
C ASP A 79 -27.10 0.25 84.10
N THR A 80 -26.98 -0.37 82.94
CA THR A 80 -25.78 -0.35 82.11
C THR A 80 -26.03 0.25 80.73
N ASP A 81 -27.26 0.66 80.44
CA ASP A 81 -27.74 1.28 79.20
C ASP A 81 -28.82 2.30 79.59
N ASP A 82 -28.38 3.45 80.12
CA ASP A 82 -29.22 4.48 80.75
C ASP A 82 -30.29 5.03 79.80
N ASP A 83 -30.16 4.91 78.47
CA ASP A 83 -31.10 5.43 77.46
C ASP A 83 -31.75 4.39 76.53
N ASN A 84 -31.37 3.11 76.66
CA ASN A 84 -31.90 1.94 75.95
C ASN A 84 -31.77 2.00 74.43
N ASP A 85 -30.72 2.66 73.92
CA ASP A 85 -30.43 2.71 72.50
C ASP A 85 -29.70 1.45 71.99
N GLY A 86 -29.21 0.62 72.92
CA GLY A 86 -28.55 -0.65 72.68
C GLY A 86 -27.03 -0.63 72.89
N TRP A 87 -26.44 0.52 73.20
CA TRP A 87 -25.05 0.64 73.62
C TRP A 87 -24.92 0.69 75.13
N MET A 88 -23.86 0.09 75.68
CA MET A 88 -23.63 0.16 77.12
C MET A 88 -23.00 1.50 77.49
N ASP A 89 -23.35 2.07 78.65
CA ASP A 89 -22.81 3.37 79.11
C ASP A 89 -21.28 3.39 79.15
N THR A 90 -20.68 2.24 79.46
CA THR A 90 -19.23 2.08 79.51
C THR A 90 -18.60 2.19 78.14
N ASP A 91 -19.26 1.68 77.11
CA ASP A 91 -18.78 1.71 75.73
C ASP A 91 -18.99 3.12 75.17
N GLU A 92 -20.17 3.70 75.35
CA GLU A 92 -20.46 5.09 74.97
C GLU A 92 -19.51 6.10 75.60
N THR A 93 -19.17 5.92 76.88
CA THR A 93 -18.16 6.76 77.55
C THR A 93 -16.80 6.67 76.87
N VAL A 94 -16.42 5.49 76.35
CA VAL A 94 -15.15 5.29 75.62
C VAL A 94 -15.24 5.87 74.21
N CYS A 95 -16.38 5.69 73.54
CA CYS A 95 -16.66 6.15 72.19
C CYS A 95 -16.93 7.67 72.12
N GLY A 96 -17.26 8.30 73.24
CA GLY A 96 -17.47 9.73 73.39
C GLY A 96 -18.91 10.21 73.13
N THR A 97 -19.89 9.31 73.15
CA THR A 97 -21.33 9.65 73.17
C THR A 97 -21.84 9.85 74.59
N ASP A 98 -23.05 10.39 74.72
CA ASP A 98 -23.67 10.67 76.02
C ASP A 98 -24.61 9.50 76.35
N PRO A 99 -24.37 8.71 77.42
CA PRO A 99 -25.18 7.54 77.76
C PRO A 99 -26.65 7.80 78.13
N ARG A 100 -27.08 9.06 77.99
CA ARG A 100 -28.40 9.57 78.34
C ARG A 100 -29.00 10.28 77.13
N ASP A 101 -28.58 9.96 75.92
CA ASP A 101 -29.11 10.54 74.71
C ASP A 101 -29.29 9.46 73.64
N GLY A 102 -30.35 8.66 73.77
CA GLY A 102 -30.66 7.57 72.83
C GLY A 102 -31.06 8.00 71.42
N PHE A 103 -30.78 9.26 71.04
CA PHE A 103 -30.75 9.72 69.66
C PHE A 103 -29.33 9.76 69.06
N VAL A 104 -28.31 9.50 69.86
CA VAL A 104 -26.89 9.62 69.50
C VAL A 104 -26.15 8.36 69.95
N SER A 105 -26.07 7.38 69.05
CA SER A 105 -25.23 6.20 69.26
C SER A 105 -23.80 6.42 68.75
N PRO A 106 -22.81 5.66 69.25
CA PRO A 106 -21.48 5.59 68.64
C PRO A 106 -21.53 5.28 67.14
N ASP A 107 -20.56 5.81 66.39
CA ASP A 107 -20.30 5.37 65.02
C ASP A 107 -19.70 3.95 65.08
N ASP A 108 -20.29 3.02 64.33
CA ASP A 108 -19.95 1.59 64.27
C ASP A 108 -20.19 1.13 62.81
N TYR A 109 -19.14 1.21 62.00
CA TYR A 109 -19.22 1.11 60.55
C TYR A 109 -19.59 -0.30 60.08
N ASP A 110 -19.06 -1.32 60.72
CA ASP A 110 -19.30 -2.73 60.39
C ASP A 110 -20.39 -3.41 61.24
N SER A 111 -20.92 -2.70 62.25
CA SER A 111 -21.97 -3.15 63.15
C SER A 111 -21.56 -4.32 64.06
N ASP A 112 -20.31 -4.38 64.50
CA ASP A 112 -19.79 -5.41 65.40
C ASP A 112 -19.94 -5.08 66.90
N MET A 113 -20.44 -3.89 67.22
CA MET A 113 -20.58 -3.30 68.57
C MET A 113 -19.26 -2.83 69.20
N ILE A 114 -18.25 -2.57 68.39
CA ILE A 114 -17.06 -1.79 68.73
C ILE A 114 -17.15 -0.51 67.90
N CYS A 115 -17.08 0.64 68.57
CA CYS A 115 -17.18 1.90 67.84
C CYS A 115 -15.89 2.20 67.08
N ASP A 116 -16.01 2.93 65.96
CA ASP A 116 -14.92 3.22 65.00
C ASP A 116 -13.66 3.87 65.63
N ILE A 117 -13.79 4.49 66.81
CA ILE A 117 -12.64 5.12 67.51
C ILE A 117 -11.84 4.11 68.33
N VAL A 118 -12.43 2.96 68.64
CA VAL A 118 -11.85 1.85 69.42
C VAL A 118 -11.52 0.68 68.50
N ASP A 119 -12.30 0.49 67.44
CA ASP A 119 -12.00 -0.51 66.43
C ASP A 119 -10.68 -0.18 65.75
N ASP A 120 -9.91 -1.24 65.47
CA ASP A 120 -8.66 -1.15 64.73
C ASP A 120 -8.87 -1.60 63.27
N ASP A 121 -10.07 -2.07 62.89
CA ASP A 121 -10.46 -2.63 61.57
C ASP A 121 -11.94 -2.27 61.28
N ASP A 122 -12.19 -0.99 60.98
CA ASP A 122 -13.52 -0.37 60.90
C ASP A 122 -14.48 -1.08 59.93
N ASP A 123 -13.99 -1.77 58.90
CA ASP A 123 -14.81 -2.44 57.88
C ASP A 123 -14.69 -3.97 57.87
N ASN A 124 -13.87 -4.53 58.77
CA ASN A 124 -13.75 -5.94 59.06
C ASN A 124 -13.25 -6.78 57.86
N ASP A 125 -12.41 -6.20 57.01
CA ASP A 125 -11.79 -6.89 55.86
C ASP A 125 -10.52 -7.67 56.24
N GLY A 126 -10.00 -7.41 57.44
CA GLY A 126 -8.83 -8.05 58.02
C GLY A 126 -7.53 -7.24 57.91
N ILE A 127 -7.58 -6.02 57.38
CA ILE A 127 -6.49 -5.06 57.32
C ILE A 127 -6.79 -3.92 58.31
N ILE A 128 -5.91 -3.76 59.30
CA ILE A 128 -6.12 -2.72 60.32
C ILE A 128 -6.06 -1.32 59.71
N ASP A 129 -6.89 -0.39 60.19
CA ASP A 129 -7.06 0.99 59.72
C ASP A 129 -5.75 1.74 59.45
N VAL A 130 -4.72 1.49 60.27
CA VAL A 130 -3.43 2.19 60.15
C VAL A 130 -2.61 1.74 58.93
N ASN A 131 -2.93 0.57 58.38
CA ASN A 131 -2.33 0.00 57.18
C ASN A 131 -3.33 -0.07 56.02
N ASP A 132 -4.59 0.28 56.25
CA ASP A 132 -5.64 0.33 55.26
C ASP A 132 -5.71 1.73 54.63
N VAL A 133 -5.63 1.82 53.31
CA VAL A 133 -5.79 3.11 52.61
C VAL A 133 -7.25 3.55 52.55
N PHE A 134 -8.19 2.60 52.59
CA PHE A 134 -9.62 2.81 52.65
C PHE A 134 -10.26 2.11 53.87
N PRO A 135 -10.03 2.60 55.11
CA PRO A 135 -10.49 1.95 56.36
C PRO A 135 -12.01 1.74 56.51
N LYS A 136 -12.82 2.19 55.55
CA LYS A 136 -14.28 2.06 55.55
C LYS A 136 -14.76 1.44 54.24
N ASN A 137 -13.94 0.68 53.56
CA ASN A 137 -14.32 -0.01 52.35
C ASN A 137 -13.70 -1.40 52.32
N ALA A 138 -14.41 -2.38 52.86
CA ALA A 138 -13.93 -3.76 52.95
C ALA A 138 -13.62 -4.47 51.61
N ALA A 139 -13.82 -3.79 50.49
CA ALA A 139 -13.41 -4.26 49.17
C ALA A 139 -12.06 -3.69 48.72
N GLU A 140 -11.49 -2.71 49.40
CA GLU A 140 -10.30 -1.96 49.00
C GLU A 140 -9.40 -1.70 50.21
N TRP A 141 -8.12 -2.07 50.13
CA TRP A 141 -7.16 -1.86 51.24
C TRP A 141 -5.85 -1.22 50.78
N LEU A 142 -5.59 -1.21 49.46
CA LEU A 142 -4.37 -0.72 48.84
C LEU A 142 -4.72 0.25 47.70
N ASP A 143 -3.85 1.25 47.51
CA ASP A 143 -3.90 2.27 46.45
C ASP A 143 -2.44 2.46 46.02
N THR A 144 -2.03 1.71 45.00
CA THR A 144 -0.63 1.56 44.64
C THR A 144 -0.06 2.83 43.98
N ASP A 145 -0.85 3.53 43.17
CA ASP A 145 -0.44 4.76 42.48
C ASP A 145 -0.83 6.08 43.20
N LEU A 146 -1.68 5.99 44.23
CA LEU A 146 -2.19 7.09 45.05
C LEU A 146 -3.16 8.04 44.31
N ASP A 147 -3.95 7.53 43.36
CA ASP A 147 -4.97 8.29 42.64
C ASP A 147 -6.30 8.42 43.41
N GLY A 148 -6.50 7.57 44.43
CA GLY A 148 -7.67 7.53 45.30
C GLY A 148 -8.75 6.51 44.89
N LEU A 149 -8.50 5.67 43.89
CA LEU A 149 -9.16 4.39 43.66
C LEU A 149 -8.35 3.29 44.33
N GLY A 150 -9.02 2.22 44.77
CA GLY A 150 -8.32 1.08 45.36
C GLY A 150 -8.01 0.04 44.28
N ASP A 151 -6.91 -0.70 44.47
CA ASP A 151 -6.38 -1.66 43.48
C ASP A 151 -7.42 -2.74 43.02
N ASN A 152 -8.50 -3.01 43.77
CA ASN A 152 -9.51 -3.96 43.29
C ASN A 152 -10.57 -3.34 42.36
N GLU A 153 -10.72 -2.00 42.36
CA GLU A 153 -11.60 -1.24 41.46
C GLU A 153 -10.82 -0.52 40.36
N ASP A 154 -9.55 -0.18 40.61
CA ASP A 154 -8.67 0.39 39.61
C ASP A 154 -8.43 -0.58 38.43
N GLN A 155 -8.12 -0.01 37.28
CA GLN A 155 -7.74 -0.74 36.07
C GLN A 155 -6.28 -0.50 35.70
N ASP A 156 -5.57 0.38 36.40
CA ASP A 156 -4.16 0.76 36.20
C ASP A 156 -3.54 0.99 37.59
N ASP A 157 -3.31 -0.10 38.32
CA ASP A 157 -2.91 -0.08 39.75
C ASP A 157 -1.63 0.74 40.01
N ASP A 158 -0.73 0.86 39.04
CA ASP A 158 0.54 1.57 39.19
C ASP A 158 0.66 2.90 38.44
N GLY A 159 -0.38 3.27 37.68
CA GLY A 159 -0.52 4.55 37.01
C GLY A 159 0.46 4.76 35.85
N ASP A 160 0.95 3.70 35.21
CA ASP A 160 1.90 3.77 34.10
C ASP A 160 1.24 3.89 32.71
N MET A 161 -0.10 3.93 32.68
CA MET A 161 -0.98 4.04 31.52
C MET A 161 -1.30 2.72 30.81
N TRP A 162 -0.76 1.59 31.27
CA TRP A 162 -1.19 0.26 30.84
C TRP A 162 -2.24 -0.29 31.80
N SER A 163 -3.26 -0.97 31.26
CA SER A 163 -4.25 -1.56 32.14
C SER A 163 -3.75 -2.88 32.75
N ASP A 164 -4.18 -3.22 33.96
CA ASP A 164 -3.77 -4.49 34.60
C ASP A 164 -4.15 -5.71 33.75
N TYR A 165 -5.23 -5.58 32.98
CA TYR A 165 -5.67 -6.58 32.03
C TYR A 165 -4.66 -6.76 30.89
N ASP A 166 -4.19 -5.66 30.31
CA ASP A 166 -3.22 -5.70 29.21
C ASP A 166 -1.87 -6.19 29.73
N GLU A 167 -1.41 -5.69 30.87
CA GLU A 167 -0.17 -6.14 31.51
C GLU A 167 -0.16 -7.63 31.83
N LEU A 168 -1.25 -8.16 32.36
CA LEU A 168 -1.36 -9.59 32.61
C LEU A 168 -1.24 -10.41 31.30
N ASN A 169 -1.78 -9.90 30.19
CA ASN A 169 -1.67 -10.58 28.90
C ASN A 169 -0.27 -10.41 28.27
N CYS A 170 0.39 -9.28 28.51
CA CYS A 170 1.75 -8.95 28.07
C CYS A 170 2.83 -9.46 29.02
N SER A 171 2.45 -10.15 30.10
CA SER A 171 3.34 -10.73 31.11
C SER A 171 4.18 -9.71 31.89
N THR A 172 3.62 -8.53 32.13
CA THR A 172 4.19 -7.50 33.01
C THR A 172 3.50 -7.46 34.37
N ASP A 173 3.90 -6.52 35.24
CA ASP A 173 3.60 -6.55 36.68
C ASP A 173 2.77 -5.30 37.04
N PRO A 174 1.45 -5.45 37.25
CA PRO A 174 0.52 -4.32 37.26
C PRO A 174 0.62 -3.37 38.45
N VAL A 175 1.43 -3.75 39.44
CA VAL A 175 1.66 -2.93 40.64
C VAL A 175 3.04 -2.26 40.63
N ASN A 176 3.70 -2.20 39.47
CA ASN A 176 5.05 -1.69 39.33
C ASN A 176 5.25 -0.96 38.00
N GLY A 177 5.04 0.37 38.02
CA GLY A 177 5.07 1.22 36.82
C GLY A 177 6.44 1.42 36.16
N ASN A 178 7.43 0.56 36.46
CA ASN A 178 8.62 0.39 35.62
C ASN A 178 8.58 -0.91 34.81
N SER A 179 7.50 -1.68 34.93
CA SER A 179 7.26 -2.94 34.26
C SER A 179 6.21 -2.72 33.19
N THR A 180 6.47 -1.84 32.23
CA THR A 180 5.55 -1.61 31.11
C THR A 180 5.69 -2.70 30.05
N PRO A 181 4.61 -3.07 29.35
CA PRO A 181 4.69 -3.82 28.10
C PRO A 181 5.63 -3.14 27.08
N ILE A 182 6.20 -3.96 26.18
CA ILE A 182 6.90 -3.44 24.99
C ILE A 182 5.83 -3.23 23.93
N ASP A 183 5.87 -2.05 23.32
CA ASP A 183 4.91 -1.55 22.33
C ASP A 183 5.73 -0.70 21.34
N SER A 184 6.15 -1.36 20.27
CA SER A 184 7.16 -0.85 19.33
C SER A 184 6.60 0.22 18.37
N ASP A 185 5.32 0.15 18.03
CA ASP A 185 4.60 1.09 17.16
C ASP A 185 3.76 2.15 17.91
N SER A 186 3.56 1.96 19.22
CA SER A 186 2.75 2.80 20.11
C SER A 186 1.24 2.77 19.83
N ASP A 187 0.69 1.64 19.40
CA ASP A 187 -0.76 1.48 19.13
C ASP A 187 -1.61 1.03 20.34
N MET A 188 -0.94 0.75 21.48
CA MET A 188 -1.51 0.23 22.74
C MET A 188 -1.86 -1.27 22.75
N GLU A 189 -1.41 -2.03 21.76
CA GLU A 189 -1.19 -3.46 21.85
C GLU A 189 0.30 -3.69 22.16
N CYS A 190 0.63 -4.76 22.88
CA CYS A 190 2.04 -5.06 23.13
C CYS A 190 2.58 -6.00 22.05
N ASP A 191 3.89 -5.93 21.77
CA ASP A 191 4.58 -6.76 20.77
C ASP A 191 4.34 -8.29 20.96
N PHE A 192 3.92 -8.71 22.15
CA PHE A 192 3.60 -10.12 22.41
C PHE A 192 2.26 -10.59 21.81
N LEU A 193 1.33 -9.65 21.61
CA LEU A 193 -0.03 -9.87 21.15
C LEU A 193 -0.30 -9.24 19.78
N ASP A 194 0.49 -8.24 19.42
CA ASP A 194 0.50 -7.65 18.10
C ASP A 194 1.00 -8.68 17.06
N LEU A 195 0.57 -8.48 15.82
CA LEU A 195 0.97 -9.28 14.65
C LEU A 195 1.82 -8.48 13.67
N ASP A 196 1.98 -7.17 13.90
CA ASP A 196 2.69 -6.19 13.07
C ASP A 196 3.35 -5.16 14.01
N ASP A 197 4.38 -5.61 14.73
CA ASP A 197 5.01 -4.92 15.87
C ASP A 197 5.53 -3.49 15.54
N ASP A 198 5.71 -3.14 14.28
CA ASP A 198 6.11 -1.79 13.85
C ASP A 198 5.11 -1.06 12.93
N ASP A 199 3.97 -1.69 12.64
CA ASP A 199 2.83 -1.13 11.91
C ASP A 199 3.20 -0.66 10.48
N ASP A 200 4.19 -1.31 9.86
CA ASP A 200 4.64 -1.04 8.48
C ASP A 200 3.71 -1.67 7.42
N GLY A 201 2.86 -2.62 7.86
CA GLY A 201 1.89 -3.34 7.05
C GLY A 201 2.32 -4.75 6.63
N VAL A 202 3.44 -5.27 7.15
CA VAL A 202 3.93 -6.64 6.99
C VAL A 202 3.89 -7.37 8.33
N GLU A 203 3.10 -8.44 8.41
CA GLU A 203 3.00 -9.22 9.66
C GLU A 203 4.38 -9.77 10.10
N ASP A 204 4.70 -9.78 11.40
CA ASP A 204 6.01 -10.16 11.97
C ASP A 204 6.55 -11.51 11.48
N ILE A 205 5.65 -12.42 11.11
CA ILE A 205 6.00 -13.75 10.62
C ILE A 205 6.60 -13.74 9.21
N GLU A 206 6.25 -12.74 8.41
CA GLU A 206 6.79 -12.49 7.08
C GLU A 206 7.79 -11.33 7.06
N ASP A 207 7.88 -10.55 8.14
CA ASP A 207 8.82 -9.46 8.31
C ASP A 207 10.21 -9.94 8.80
N VAL A 208 11.27 -9.56 8.10
CA VAL A 208 12.65 -9.88 8.51
C VAL A 208 13.17 -8.92 9.60
N PHE A 209 12.64 -7.72 9.68
CA PHE A 209 12.90 -6.69 10.68
C PHE A 209 11.60 -6.23 11.38
N PRO A 210 10.95 -7.07 12.21
CA PRO A 210 9.64 -6.76 12.83
C PRO A 210 9.58 -5.53 13.75
N PHE A 211 10.67 -4.78 13.93
CA PHE A 211 10.71 -3.62 14.82
C PHE A 211 11.27 -2.37 14.12
N ASP A 212 11.45 -2.42 12.80
CA ASP A 212 11.94 -1.31 11.99
C ASP A 212 10.94 -0.99 10.88
N PRO A 213 10.06 0.02 11.08
CA PRO A 213 8.94 0.30 10.17
C PRO A 213 9.36 0.84 8.79
N LEU A 214 10.65 0.82 8.49
CA LEU A 214 11.24 1.22 7.24
C LEU A 214 11.83 0.04 6.47
N GLU A 215 11.86 -1.17 7.03
CA GLU A 215 12.51 -2.35 6.46
C GLU A 215 11.69 -3.60 6.74
N SER A 216 11.31 -4.36 5.71
CA SER A 216 10.58 -5.62 5.89
C SER A 216 11.21 -6.82 5.17
N SER A 217 12.23 -6.58 4.34
CA SER A 217 12.89 -7.61 3.54
C SER A 217 14.41 -7.48 3.56
N ASP A 218 15.09 -8.63 3.49
CA ASP A 218 16.57 -8.80 3.43
C ASP A 218 16.84 -9.89 2.40
N MET A 219 16.99 -9.49 1.14
CA MET A 219 16.96 -10.44 0.03
C MET A 219 18.25 -11.26 -0.11
N ASP A 220 19.39 -10.69 0.27
CA ASP A 220 20.69 -11.39 0.24
C ASP A 220 21.04 -12.03 1.60
N GLY A 221 20.33 -11.67 2.67
CA GLY A 221 20.48 -12.22 4.01
C GLY A 221 21.70 -11.69 4.77
N ASP A 222 22.19 -10.50 4.44
CA ASP A 222 23.36 -9.89 5.08
C ASP A 222 23.02 -9.15 6.40
N GLY A 223 21.73 -8.93 6.66
CA GLY A 223 21.18 -8.27 7.84
C GLY A 223 20.99 -6.76 7.69
N ILE A 224 21.12 -6.19 6.49
CA ILE A 224 20.72 -4.84 6.12
C ILE A 224 19.40 -4.96 5.33
N GLY A 225 18.39 -4.18 5.69
CA GLY A 225 17.11 -4.21 4.97
C GLY A 225 17.22 -3.62 3.56
N ASP A 226 16.43 -4.17 2.63
CA ASP A 226 16.49 -3.86 1.20
C ASP A 226 16.28 -2.36 0.90
N ASN A 227 15.58 -1.59 1.74
CA ASN A 227 15.38 -0.15 1.51
C ASN A 227 16.63 0.68 1.87
N SER A 228 17.49 0.15 2.75
CA SER A 228 18.74 0.76 3.19
C SER A 228 19.97 0.15 2.53
N ASP A 229 19.84 -1.03 1.94
CA ASP A 229 20.93 -1.72 1.27
C ASP A 229 21.27 -1.06 -0.08
N SER A 230 22.57 -0.92 -0.32
CA SER A 230 23.12 -0.44 -1.59
C SER A 230 23.29 -1.53 -2.64
N ASP A 231 23.25 -2.81 -2.26
CA ASP A 231 23.49 -4.00 -3.09
C ASP A 231 22.53 -5.11 -2.61
N LYS A 232 21.22 -4.87 -2.79
CA LYS A 232 20.17 -5.62 -2.06
C LYS A 232 20.09 -7.10 -2.44
N ASP A 233 20.66 -7.50 -3.57
CA ASP A 233 20.70 -8.89 -4.00
C ASP A 233 22.06 -9.56 -3.77
N GLY A 234 23.07 -8.79 -3.36
CA GLY A 234 24.36 -9.26 -2.88
C GLY A 234 25.24 -9.83 -3.99
N ASP A 235 25.03 -9.45 -5.24
CA ASP A 235 25.83 -9.94 -6.37
C ASP A 235 27.13 -9.15 -6.59
N GLY A 236 27.25 -8.01 -5.92
CA GLY A 236 28.44 -7.15 -5.91
C GLY A 236 28.33 -5.92 -6.81
N VAL A 237 27.19 -5.66 -7.44
CA VAL A 237 26.89 -4.43 -8.18
C VAL A 237 25.88 -3.59 -7.39
N ASN A 238 26.16 -2.29 -7.22
CA ASN A 238 25.24 -1.46 -6.44
C ASN A 238 23.92 -1.28 -7.20
N ASN A 239 22.79 -1.19 -6.47
CA ASN A 239 21.44 -0.98 -6.98
C ASN A 239 21.29 0.17 -8.00
N GLU A 240 22.12 1.23 -7.91
CA GLU A 240 22.09 2.36 -8.85
C GLU A 240 22.81 2.09 -10.18
N GLU A 241 23.72 1.11 -10.20
CA GLU A 241 24.53 0.70 -11.35
C GLU A 241 24.04 -0.62 -11.96
N ASP A 242 23.14 -1.32 -11.27
CA ASP A 242 22.57 -2.60 -11.67
C ASP A 242 21.29 -2.43 -12.49
N ALA A 243 21.22 -3.10 -13.65
CA ALA A 243 20.01 -3.15 -14.47
C ALA A 243 18.90 -4.01 -13.84
N PHE A 244 19.27 -5.01 -13.03
CA PHE A 244 18.37 -5.89 -12.29
C PHE A 244 18.72 -5.94 -10.80
N PRO A 245 18.52 -4.84 -10.03
CA PRO A 245 18.91 -4.75 -8.63
C PRO A 245 18.33 -5.82 -7.69
N SER A 246 17.36 -6.61 -8.16
CA SER A 246 16.69 -7.66 -7.38
C SER A 246 16.92 -9.07 -7.90
N ASN A 247 17.90 -9.27 -8.76
CA ASN A 247 18.19 -10.56 -9.37
C ASN A 247 19.70 -10.81 -9.34
N PRO A 248 20.20 -11.59 -8.37
CA PRO A 248 21.63 -11.75 -8.15
C PRO A 248 22.36 -12.59 -9.21
N LEU A 249 21.68 -12.87 -10.32
CA LEU A 249 22.19 -13.60 -11.48
C LEU A 249 22.29 -12.71 -12.72
N GLU A 250 21.84 -11.46 -12.67
CA GLU A 250 21.81 -10.55 -13.81
C GLU A 250 22.20 -9.15 -13.37
N THR A 251 23.21 -8.55 -14.01
CA THR A 251 23.69 -7.20 -13.66
C THR A 251 23.59 -6.20 -14.82
N THR A 252 23.36 -6.69 -16.04
CA THR A 252 23.57 -5.93 -17.28
C THR A 252 22.48 -6.30 -18.27
N ASP A 253 22.00 -5.27 -18.99
CA ASP A 253 20.95 -5.31 -20.02
C ASP A 253 21.47 -4.39 -21.13
N THR A 254 22.20 -4.96 -22.09
CA THR A 254 22.99 -4.20 -23.05
C THR A 254 22.12 -3.46 -24.07
N ASP A 255 21.01 -4.05 -24.51
CA ASP A 255 20.07 -3.45 -25.46
C ASP A 255 18.87 -2.72 -24.79
N GLY A 256 18.63 -2.98 -23.50
CA GLY A 256 17.58 -2.36 -22.72
C GLY A 256 16.19 -2.97 -22.93
N ASP A 257 16.09 -4.24 -23.34
CA ASP A 257 14.81 -4.92 -23.58
C ASP A 257 14.13 -5.43 -22.29
N GLY A 258 14.88 -5.49 -21.19
CA GLY A 258 14.45 -5.96 -19.87
C GLY A 258 14.75 -7.43 -19.57
N THR A 259 15.51 -8.10 -20.43
CA THR A 259 16.16 -9.40 -20.22
C THR A 259 17.64 -9.14 -19.94
N GLY A 260 18.24 -9.83 -18.96
CA GLY A 260 19.65 -9.62 -18.64
C GLY A 260 20.56 -10.45 -19.53
N ASP A 261 21.75 -9.95 -19.81
CA ASP A 261 22.73 -10.54 -20.75
C ASP A 261 23.07 -12.02 -20.41
N ASN A 262 22.93 -12.51 -19.17
CA ASN A 262 23.17 -13.94 -18.90
C ASN A 262 22.01 -14.86 -19.32
N SER A 263 20.84 -14.29 -19.62
CA SER A 263 19.61 -14.97 -20.02
C SER A 263 19.12 -14.56 -21.42
N ASP A 264 19.58 -13.45 -21.96
CA ASP A 264 19.30 -13.03 -23.32
C ASP A 264 20.03 -13.95 -24.33
N GLU A 265 19.46 -14.08 -25.52
CA GLU A 265 20.09 -14.76 -26.65
C GLU A 265 20.59 -13.76 -27.72
N ASP A 266 20.32 -12.46 -27.58
CA ASP A 266 20.69 -11.34 -28.48
C ASP A 266 20.98 -10.08 -27.64
N ASP A 267 22.14 -10.05 -26.97
CA ASP A 267 22.48 -9.07 -25.92
C ASP A 267 22.46 -7.60 -26.42
N ASP A 268 22.71 -7.34 -27.71
CA ASP A 268 22.73 -5.99 -28.28
C ASP A 268 21.51 -5.62 -29.15
N GLY A 269 20.59 -6.56 -29.34
CA GLY A 269 19.29 -6.37 -29.99
C GLY A 269 19.38 -6.03 -31.48
N ASP A 270 20.45 -6.45 -32.16
CA ASP A 270 20.64 -6.22 -33.60
C ASP A 270 19.88 -7.23 -34.49
N GLY A 271 19.31 -8.27 -33.89
CA GLY A 271 18.54 -9.33 -34.53
C GLY A 271 19.32 -10.62 -34.80
N TRP A 272 20.60 -10.68 -34.40
CA TRP A 272 21.45 -11.86 -34.50
C TRP A 272 21.75 -12.42 -33.10
N SER A 273 21.60 -13.73 -32.92
CA SER A 273 21.83 -14.31 -31.61
C SER A 273 23.32 -14.30 -31.24
N ASP A 274 23.68 -14.16 -29.96
CA ASP A 274 25.08 -14.14 -29.51
C ASP A 274 25.85 -15.40 -29.94
N GLU A 275 25.18 -16.57 -29.93
CA GLU A 275 25.79 -17.83 -30.36
C GLU A 275 26.28 -17.74 -31.82
N TYR A 276 25.52 -17.06 -32.68
CA TYR A 276 25.86 -16.86 -34.08
C TYR A 276 27.04 -15.90 -34.21
N GLU A 277 26.97 -14.75 -33.57
CA GLU A 277 27.99 -13.71 -33.62
C GLU A 277 29.33 -14.17 -33.06
N ILE A 278 29.34 -14.80 -31.89
CA ILE A 278 30.54 -15.40 -31.29
C ILE A 278 31.15 -16.44 -32.25
N SER A 279 30.31 -17.21 -32.94
CA SER A 279 30.78 -18.25 -33.87
C SER A 279 31.37 -17.67 -35.17
N THR A 280 30.93 -16.49 -35.57
CA THR A 280 31.30 -15.80 -36.82
C THR A 280 32.31 -14.68 -36.62
N GLY A 281 32.56 -14.27 -35.37
CA GLY A 281 33.58 -13.30 -34.95
C GLY A 281 33.08 -11.86 -34.81
N TYR A 282 31.77 -11.68 -34.69
CA TYR A 282 31.10 -10.44 -34.32
C TYR A 282 31.07 -10.27 -32.78
N ASP A 283 30.76 -9.07 -32.31
CA ASP A 283 30.79 -8.69 -30.89
C ASP A 283 29.34 -8.56 -30.40
N PRO A 284 28.83 -9.51 -29.59
CA PRO A 284 27.41 -9.57 -29.22
C PRO A 284 26.93 -8.44 -28.31
N LEU A 285 27.82 -7.53 -27.92
CA LEU A 285 27.51 -6.38 -27.09
C LEU A 285 27.57 -5.05 -27.88
N ASP A 286 27.68 -5.11 -29.21
CA ASP A 286 27.81 -3.96 -30.08
C ASP A 286 26.99 -4.17 -31.34
N ALA A 287 25.76 -3.65 -31.34
CA ALA A 287 24.81 -3.74 -32.46
C ALA A 287 25.32 -3.17 -33.80
N SER A 288 26.48 -2.51 -33.82
CA SER A 288 27.15 -2.07 -35.05
C SER A 288 28.13 -3.10 -35.62
N SER A 289 28.38 -4.17 -34.87
CA SER A 289 29.18 -5.33 -35.21
C SER A 289 28.29 -6.46 -35.73
N SER A 290 27.42 -6.18 -36.68
CA SER A 290 26.48 -7.17 -37.20
C SER A 290 26.91 -7.78 -38.56
N PRO A 291 26.43 -8.99 -38.89
CA PRO A 291 26.41 -9.48 -40.27
C PRO A 291 25.58 -8.58 -41.18
N ILE A 292 25.95 -8.53 -42.47
CA ILE A 292 25.14 -7.85 -43.49
C ILE A 292 24.10 -8.85 -44.01
N ASP A 293 22.85 -8.42 -44.03
CA ASP A 293 21.66 -9.09 -44.55
C ASP A 293 20.83 -8.00 -45.23
N THR A 294 21.02 -7.87 -46.55
CA THR A 294 20.57 -6.73 -47.34
C THR A 294 19.04 -6.69 -47.49
N ASP A 295 18.38 -7.85 -47.57
CA ASP A 295 16.93 -7.96 -47.69
C ASP A 295 16.20 -8.19 -46.34
N GLY A 296 16.94 -8.58 -45.30
CA GLY A 296 16.44 -8.82 -43.95
C GLY A 296 15.67 -10.13 -43.80
N ASP A 297 15.96 -11.16 -44.60
CA ASP A 297 15.28 -12.45 -44.53
C ASP A 297 15.86 -13.42 -43.46
N GLY A 298 16.97 -13.03 -42.83
CA GLY A 298 17.70 -13.81 -41.82
C GLY A 298 18.82 -14.67 -42.40
N VAL A 299 19.13 -14.54 -43.68
CA VAL A 299 20.30 -15.14 -44.33
C VAL A 299 21.28 -14.02 -44.70
N THR A 300 22.50 -14.12 -44.19
CA THR A 300 23.52 -13.10 -44.49
C THR A 300 23.95 -13.13 -45.96
N ASP A 301 24.29 -11.98 -46.56
CA ASP A 301 24.72 -11.84 -47.97
C ASP A 301 25.80 -12.85 -48.41
N ASN A 302 26.68 -13.27 -47.50
CA ASN A 302 27.73 -14.24 -47.83
C ASN A 302 27.22 -15.69 -48.05
N SER A 303 25.97 -15.95 -47.68
CA SER A 303 25.31 -17.25 -47.64
C SER A 303 23.96 -17.23 -48.36
N ASP A 304 23.40 -16.06 -48.62
CA ASP A 304 22.26 -15.88 -49.50
C ASP A 304 22.71 -16.05 -50.97
N THR A 305 21.73 -16.26 -51.84
CA THR A 305 21.89 -16.38 -53.27
C THR A 305 21.13 -15.30 -54.04
N ASP A 306 20.38 -14.46 -53.33
CA ASP A 306 19.54 -13.37 -53.84
C ASP A 306 19.51 -12.29 -52.75
N ASP A 307 20.64 -11.58 -52.59
CA ASP A 307 20.93 -10.70 -51.44
C ASP A 307 19.91 -9.54 -51.28
N ASP A 308 19.21 -9.12 -52.34
CA ASP A 308 18.20 -8.05 -52.30
C ASP A 308 16.74 -8.51 -52.53
N ASN A 309 16.54 -9.80 -52.81
CA ASN A 309 15.26 -10.48 -52.99
C ASN A 309 14.37 -9.87 -54.07
N ASP A 310 14.97 -9.31 -55.12
CA ASP A 310 14.26 -8.81 -56.30
C ASP A 310 13.75 -9.96 -57.21
N GLY A 311 14.23 -11.18 -56.96
CA GLY A 311 13.88 -12.41 -57.64
C GLY A 311 14.91 -12.88 -58.68
N PHE A 312 16.04 -12.21 -58.79
CA PHE A 312 17.21 -12.62 -59.57
C PHE A 312 18.36 -12.99 -58.62
N SER A 313 19.02 -14.12 -58.87
CA SER A 313 20.14 -14.50 -58.01
C SER A 313 21.38 -13.63 -58.24
N ASP A 314 22.23 -13.42 -57.22
CA ASP A 314 23.45 -12.60 -57.37
C ASP A 314 24.35 -13.11 -58.51
N ALA A 315 24.28 -14.43 -58.77
CA ALA A 315 25.00 -15.08 -59.86
C ALA A 315 24.44 -14.72 -61.26
N GLU A 316 23.12 -14.56 -61.38
CA GLU A 316 22.45 -14.09 -62.60
C GLU A 316 22.71 -12.60 -62.82
N GLU A 317 22.56 -11.80 -61.78
CA GLU A 317 22.77 -10.37 -61.80
C GLU A 317 24.21 -9.98 -62.12
N THR A 318 25.18 -10.62 -61.47
CA THR A 318 26.60 -10.45 -61.80
C THR A 318 26.88 -10.80 -63.27
N ALA A 319 26.14 -11.75 -63.85
CA ALA A 319 26.29 -12.13 -65.25
C ALA A 319 25.63 -11.12 -66.21
N CYS A 320 24.56 -10.45 -65.76
CA CYS A 320 23.80 -9.43 -66.48
C CYS A 320 24.18 -7.99 -66.09
N ALA A 321 25.30 -7.81 -65.38
CA ALA A 321 25.81 -6.51 -64.95
C ALA A 321 24.84 -5.65 -64.10
N SER A 322 23.88 -6.28 -63.43
CA SER A 322 23.05 -5.65 -62.41
C SER A 322 23.72 -5.77 -61.02
N ASP A 323 23.30 -4.94 -60.07
CA ASP A 323 23.87 -4.83 -58.72
C ASP A 323 23.08 -5.70 -57.72
N PRO A 324 23.66 -6.80 -57.20
CA PRO A 324 22.94 -7.75 -56.34
C PRO A 324 22.49 -7.25 -54.97
N LEU A 325 22.84 -6.00 -54.63
CA LEU A 325 22.52 -5.39 -53.34
C LEU A 325 21.49 -4.26 -53.50
N ASP A 326 20.88 -4.11 -54.67
CA ASP A 326 19.96 -3.02 -54.99
C ASP A 326 18.73 -3.56 -55.72
N VAL A 327 17.64 -3.75 -54.96
CA VAL A 327 16.36 -4.31 -55.43
C VAL A 327 15.74 -3.59 -56.65
N ASP A 328 16.17 -2.36 -56.96
CA ASP A 328 15.71 -1.62 -58.15
C ASP A 328 16.60 -1.89 -59.40
N SER A 329 17.70 -2.62 -59.24
CA SER A 329 18.68 -2.98 -60.25
C SER A 329 18.46 -4.42 -60.75
N VAL A 330 17.44 -4.61 -61.57
CA VAL A 330 17.17 -5.91 -62.23
C VAL A 330 17.93 -6.05 -63.57
N PRO A 331 18.28 -7.28 -63.99
CA PRO A 331 18.71 -7.57 -65.36
C PRO A 331 17.74 -7.04 -66.43
N SER A 332 18.23 -6.34 -67.45
CA SER A 332 17.40 -5.90 -68.57
C SER A 332 17.10 -7.05 -69.53
N ASN A 333 15.94 -7.01 -70.19
CA ASN A 333 15.45 -8.07 -71.07
C ASN A 333 14.44 -7.44 -72.04
N PHE A 334 14.97 -6.82 -73.09
CA PHE A 334 14.22 -5.94 -73.97
C PHE A 334 13.16 -6.69 -74.79
N ASP A 335 13.49 -7.88 -75.28
CA ASP A 335 12.60 -8.73 -76.08
C ASP A 335 11.72 -9.71 -75.27
N GLY A 336 12.04 -9.94 -74.00
CA GLY A 336 11.34 -10.87 -73.12
C GLY A 336 11.69 -12.35 -73.34
N ASP A 337 12.83 -12.69 -73.94
CA ASP A 337 13.17 -14.07 -74.33
C ASP A 337 13.77 -14.94 -73.20
N SER A 338 14.00 -14.33 -72.04
CA SER A 338 14.58 -14.91 -70.81
C SER A 338 16.11 -14.97 -70.78
N LYS A 339 16.80 -14.37 -71.76
CA LYS A 339 18.17 -13.90 -71.59
C LYS A 339 18.13 -12.41 -71.30
N CYS A 340 19.13 -11.94 -70.56
CA CYS A 340 19.31 -10.51 -70.37
C CYS A 340 20.09 -9.93 -71.55
N ASP A 341 19.89 -8.65 -71.81
CA ASP A 341 20.49 -7.97 -72.97
C ASP A 341 22.03 -8.15 -73.01
N GLU A 342 22.70 -8.11 -71.85
CA GLU A 342 24.16 -8.33 -71.76
C GLU A 342 24.63 -9.72 -72.20
N LEU A 343 23.73 -10.71 -72.20
CA LEU A 343 23.99 -12.10 -72.58
C LEU A 343 23.19 -12.55 -73.80
N ASP A 344 22.34 -11.69 -74.36
CA ASP A 344 21.70 -11.94 -75.63
C ASP A 344 22.64 -11.56 -76.77
N ASP A 345 22.44 -12.23 -77.91
CA ASP A 345 23.16 -11.87 -79.15
C ASP A 345 22.25 -11.04 -80.08
N ASP A 346 20.97 -10.85 -79.74
CA ASP A 346 19.88 -10.26 -80.55
C ASP A 346 18.79 -9.72 -79.58
N ASP A 347 19.05 -8.54 -79.02
CA ASP A 347 18.35 -7.93 -77.88
C ASP A 347 16.87 -7.59 -78.14
N ASP A 348 16.47 -7.39 -79.40
CA ASP A 348 15.10 -7.09 -79.81
C ASP A 348 14.41 -8.20 -80.62
N ASN A 349 15.14 -9.29 -80.86
CA ASN A 349 14.68 -10.50 -81.56
C ASN A 349 14.13 -10.22 -82.97
N ASP A 350 14.64 -9.19 -83.66
CA ASP A 350 14.30 -8.89 -85.06
C ASP A 350 14.98 -9.85 -86.07
N GLY A 351 16.00 -10.57 -85.60
CA GLY A 351 16.78 -11.56 -86.35
C GLY A 351 18.15 -11.06 -86.83
N VAL A 352 18.56 -9.85 -86.45
CA VAL A 352 19.88 -9.27 -86.66
C VAL A 352 20.61 -9.24 -85.31
N ALA A 353 21.79 -9.86 -85.26
CA ALA A 353 22.56 -9.87 -84.02
C ALA A 353 23.09 -8.47 -83.68
N ASP A 354 23.15 -8.09 -82.40
CA ASP A 354 23.45 -6.72 -81.92
C ASP A 354 24.74 -6.14 -82.50
N VAL A 355 25.72 -7.01 -82.77
CA VAL A 355 27.03 -6.62 -83.34
C VAL A 355 26.93 -6.11 -84.78
N PHE A 356 25.81 -6.40 -85.45
CA PHE A 356 25.47 -6.01 -86.82
C PHE A 356 24.20 -5.17 -86.87
N ASP A 357 23.64 -4.81 -85.71
CA ASP A 357 22.45 -4.02 -85.56
C ASP A 357 22.81 -2.63 -85.06
N ASP A 358 22.48 -1.60 -85.83
CA ASP A 358 22.72 -0.20 -85.44
C ASP A 358 21.71 0.29 -84.38
N PHE A 359 20.57 -0.41 -84.22
CA PHE A 359 19.47 -0.14 -83.30
C PHE A 359 19.06 -1.40 -82.50
N GLN A 360 20.00 -1.88 -81.69
CA GLN A 360 19.91 -3.09 -80.83
C GLN A 360 18.62 -3.22 -79.97
N PHE A 361 17.84 -2.15 -79.81
CA PHE A 361 16.60 -2.15 -79.01
C PHE A 361 15.40 -1.61 -79.81
N ASP A 362 15.38 -1.74 -81.12
CA ASP A 362 14.23 -1.36 -81.95
C ASP A 362 13.96 -2.39 -83.04
N SER A 363 13.10 -3.36 -82.73
CA SER A 363 12.76 -4.48 -83.63
C SER A 363 12.21 -4.12 -85.03
N LEU A 364 12.06 -2.84 -85.34
CA LEU A 364 11.63 -2.33 -86.64
C LEU A 364 12.78 -1.75 -87.47
N GLU A 365 13.95 -1.53 -86.90
CA GLU A 365 15.11 -0.89 -87.52
C GLU A 365 16.37 -1.66 -87.16
N HIS A 366 17.25 -1.92 -88.13
CA HIS A 366 18.53 -2.61 -87.85
C HIS A 366 19.76 -1.93 -88.48
N LYS A 367 19.54 -0.84 -89.22
CA LYS A 367 20.59 -0.22 -90.03
C LYS A 367 20.39 1.28 -90.15
N ASP A 368 21.48 2.01 -89.95
CA ASP A 368 21.59 3.47 -90.10
C ASP A 368 22.67 3.75 -91.15
N THR A 369 22.26 3.89 -92.42
CA THR A 369 23.22 3.96 -93.53
C THR A 369 24.08 5.23 -93.52
N ASP A 370 23.52 6.37 -93.10
CA ASP A 370 24.21 7.65 -93.08
C ASP A 370 24.75 8.04 -91.69
N GLY A 371 24.31 7.37 -90.63
CA GLY A 371 24.73 7.56 -89.26
C GLY A 371 24.04 8.74 -88.56
N ASP A 372 22.85 9.16 -89.00
CA ASP A 372 22.13 10.31 -88.43
C ASP A 372 21.26 9.97 -87.21
N GLY A 373 21.08 8.67 -86.93
CA GLY A 373 20.32 8.14 -85.81
C GLY A 373 18.86 7.84 -86.09
N GLU A 374 18.38 7.95 -87.34
CA GLU A 374 17.12 7.40 -87.82
C GLU A 374 17.39 6.12 -88.63
N GLY A 375 16.61 5.06 -88.45
CA GLY A 375 16.83 3.81 -89.18
C GLY A 375 16.31 3.85 -90.61
N ASP A 376 16.94 3.09 -91.52
CA ASP A 376 16.63 3.04 -92.97
C ASP A 376 15.11 2.77 -93.26
N ASN A 377 14.30 2.15 -92.37
CA ASN A 377 12.86 1.97 -92.65
C ASN A 377 12.00 3.21 -92.33
N SER A 378 12.51 4.13 -91.51
CA SER A 378 11.83 5.35 -91.07
C SER A 378 12.47 6.64 -91.62
N ASP A 379 13.74 6.57 -92.00
CA ASP A 379 14.43 7.62 -92.75
C ASP A 379 13.81 7.77 -94.16
N PHE A 380 13.86 8.99 -94.68
CA PHE A 380 13.40 9.32 -96.01
C PHE A 380 14.55 9.57 -96.99
N ASP A 381 15.81 9.61 -96.53
CA ASP A 381 17.02 9.87 -97.31
C ASP A 381 18.19 9.04 -96.73
N ASP A 382 18.14 7.71 -96.90
CA ASP A 382 18.98 6.76 -96.12
C ASP A 382 20.49 7.02 -96.26
N ASP A 383 20.96 7.67 -97.34
CA ASP A 383 22.39 7.97 -97.54
C ASP A 383 22.75 9.46 -97.46
N ASN A 384 21.75 10.31 -97.19
CA ASN A 384 21.84 11.74 -96.95
C ASN A 384 22.61 12.48 -98.06
N ASP A 385 22.42 12.02 -99.30
CA ASP A 385 22.95 12.69 -100.48
C ASP A 385 22.09 13.88 -100.94
N GLY A 386 20.94 14.05 -100.29
CA GLY A 386 19.98 15.13 -100.49
C GLY A 386 18.82 14.76 -101.41
N TRP A 387 18.69 13.48 -101.79
CA TRP A 387 17.56 12.93 -102.52
C TRP A 387 16.82 11.91 -101.67
N SER A 388 15.50 12.11 -101.50
CA SER A 388 14.72 11.12 -100.74
C SER A 388 14.68 9.76 -101.43
N ASP A 389 14.58 8.64 -100.70
CA ASP A 389 14.53 7.27 -101.26
C ASP A 389 13.38 7.10 -102.25
N TYR A 390 12.25 7.79 -102.00
CA TYR A 390 11.14 7.81 -102.95
C TYR A 390 11.57 8.40 -104.30
N ALA A 391 12.27 9.54 -104.29
CA ALA A 391 12.76 10.19 -105.50
C ALA A 391 13.76 9.28 -106.22
N GLU A 392 14.70 8.70 -105.50
CA GLU A 392 15.70 7.80 -106.03
C GLU A 392 15.13 6.50 -106.62
N GLN A 393 14.13 5.90 -105.97
CA GLN A 393 13.40 4.77 -106.51
C GLN A 393 12.72 5.13 -107.84
N GLN A 394 12.19 6.35 -107.99
CA GLN A 394 11.64 6.80 -109.27
C GLN A 394 12.73 7.06 -110.31
N CYS A 395 13.97 7.37 -109.89
CA CYS A 395 15.11 7.67 -110.74
C CYS A 395 16.02 6.46 -110.98
N LEU A 396 15.66 5.30 -110.45
CA LEU A 396 16.39 4.03 -110.54
C LEU A 396 17.81 4.09 -109.95
N THR A 397 17.99 4.94 -108.94
CA THR A 397 19.20 5.00 -108.12
C THR A 397 19.03 4.19 -106.83
N ILE A 398 20.13 4.00 -106.09
CA ILE A 398 20.19 3.17 -104.89
C ILE A 398 20.19 4.09 -103.68
N SER A 399 19.14 4.04 -102.86
CA SER A 399 18.95 4.96 -101.74
C SER A 399 19.90 4.84 -100.57
N THR A 400 20.79 3.86 -100.62
CA THR A 400 21.74 3.53 -99.55
C THR A 400 23.19 3.68 -100.01
N ASP A 401 23.43 4.36 -101.13
CA ASP A 401 24.77 4.64 -101.66
C ASP A 401 24.84 6.09 -102.10
N ALA A 402 25.38 6.97 -101.25
CA ALA A 402 25.46 8.41 -101.48
C ALA A 402 26.23 8.84 -102.75
N ASN A 403 26.84 7.89 -103.49
CA ASN A 403 27.44 8.13 -104.79
C ASN A 403 26.49 7.83 -105.96
N SER A 404 25.31 7.30 -105.66
CA SER A 404 24.25 6.92 -106.57
C SER A 404 23.24 8.05 -106.75
N ILE A 405 23.65 9.32 -106.78
CA ILE A 405 22.73 10.44 -107.01
C ILE A 405 21.98 10.37 -108.36
N PRO A 406 20.69 10.73 -108.41
CA PRO A 406 19.96 10.97 -109.65
C PRO A 406 20.64 12.02 -110.54
N GLU A 407 20.59 11.81 -111.86
CA GLU A 407 21.04 12.83 -112.83
C GLU A 407 19.95 13.92 -112.92
N ASP A 408 20.26 15.11 -112.40
CA ASP A 408 19.42 16.31 -112.44
C ASP A 408 20.21 17.44 -113.12
N SER A 409 19.93 17.64 -114.41
CA SER A 409 20.67 18.56 -115.27
C SER A 409 20.36 20.03 -114.97
N ASP A 410 19.20 20.36 -114.39
CA ASP A 410 18.74 21.74 -114.21
C ASP A 410 18.61 22.19 -112.74
N GLY A 411 18.71 21.24 -111.80
CA GLY A 411 18.80 21.45 -110.37
C GLY A 411 17.47 21.80 -109.71
N ASP A 412 16.34 21.38 -110.29
CA ASP A 412 15.00 21.70 -109.78
C ASP A 412 14.45 20.69 -108.76
N GLY A 413 15.19 19.59 -108.50
CA GLY A 413 14.82 18.55 -107.56
C GLY A 413 13.97 17.42 -108.16
N ILE A 414 13.89 17.33 -109.49
CA ILE A 414 13.30 16.21 -110.23
C ILE A 414 14.36 15.67 -111.19
N CYS A 415 14.61 14.35 -111.18
CA CYS A 415 15.61 13.78 -112.07
C CYS A 415 15.17 13.80 -113.54
N ASP A 416 16.17 13.86 -114.43
CA ASP A 416 16.02 13.91 -115.89
C ASP A 416 15.13 12.75 -116.43
N LEU A 417 15.12 11.59 -115.77
CA LEU A 417 14.31 10.42 -116.17
C LEU A 417 12.80 10.63 -115.98
N ASN A 418 12.41 11.50 -115.06
CA ASN A 418 11.01 11.81 -114.77
C ASN A 418 10.57 13.15 -115.39
N GLU A 419 11.45 13.75 -116.20
CA GLU A 419 11.13 14.91 -117.01
C GLU A 419 10.59 14.49 -118.38
N ASP A 420 9.40 14.98 -118.73
CA ASP A 420 8.89 14.85 -120.09
C ASP A 420 9.65 15.81 -121.01
N GLU A 421 10.41 15.27 -121.97
CA GLU A 421 11.08 16.03 -123.04
C GLU A 421 10.08 16.82 -123.92
N ASP A 422 9.66 18.02 -123.49
CA ASP A 422 9.33 19.11 -124.42
C ASP A 422 9.45 20.48 -123.75
N GLY A 423 10.59 21.13 -124.00
CA GLY A 423 10.91 22.44 -123.46
C GLY A 423 9.90 23.55 -123.83
N GLY A 424 9.28 24.12 -122.79
CA GLY A 424 8.94 25.53 -122.70
C GLY A 424 7.65 26.02 -123.36
N LEU A 425 6.56 26.15 -122.57
CA LEU A 425 5.59 27.25 -122.68
C LEU A 425 4.65 27.32 -121.45
N LEU A 426 4.81 28.33 -120.59
CA LEU A 426 3.72 28.79 -119.71
C LEU A 426 2.69 29.57 -120.57
N PRO A 427 1.37 29.67 -120.25
CA PRO A 427 0.79 29.60 -118.89
C PRO A 427 -0.61 28.93 -118.76
N GLY A 428 -1.03 28.66 -117.52
CA GLY A 428 -2.44 28.86 -117.11
C GLY A 428 -3.20 27.66 -116.54
N PHE A 429 -3.30 27.66 -115.20
CA PHE A 429 -4.46 27.28 -114.38
C PHE A 429 -5.30 26.06 -114.80
N GLY A 430 -5.02 24.94 -114.13
CA GLY A 430 -5.88 24.55 -113.01
C GLY A 430 -6.56 23.19 -113.11
N VAL A 431 -6.73 22.62 -111.90
CA VAL A 431 -7.92 21.93 -111.39
C VAL A 431 -7.71 20.44 -111.05
N LEU A 432 -7.84 20.17 -109.72
CA LEU A 432 -8.17 18.90 -109.04
C LEU A 432 -7.04 17.86 -109.02
N THR A 433 -6.51 17.41 -107.87
CA THR A 433 -7.21 16.87 -106.69
C THR A 433 -6.29 16.84 -105.47
N ALA A 434 -6.64 17.51 -104.37
CA ALA A 434 -6.15 17.11 -103.05
C ALA A 434 -7.32 16.42 -102.34
N ILE A 435 -7.33 15.09 -102.47
CA ILE A 435 -8.09 14.19 -101.62
C ILE A 435 -7.31 14.14 -100.30
N SER A 436 -7.76 14.85 -99.27
CA SER A 436 -7.38 14.53 -97.90
C SER A 436 -8.56 13.80 -97.27
N THR A 437 -8.59 12.50 -97.51
CA THR A 437 -9.30 11.53 -96.68
C THR A 437 -8.58 11.38 -95.34
N LEU A 438 -9.35 11.51 -94.25
CA LEU A 438 -9.43 10.56 -93.13
C LEU A 438 -8.09 9.98 -92.60
N SER A 439 -7.75 10.05 -91.30
CA SER A 439 -8.60 9.93 -90.13
C SER A 439 -7.85 10.34 -88.87
N LEU A 440 -8.57 11.05 -88.00
CA LEU A 440 -8.41 10.93 -86.55
C LEU A 440 -8.46 9.45 -86.15
N ALA A 441 -7.43 8.98 -85.44
CA ALA A 441 -7.58 7.94 -84.42
C ALA A 441 -6.50 8.17 -83.36
N ALA A 442 -6.76 9.15 -82.50
CA ALA A 442 -6.15 9.20 -81.18
C ALA A 442 -6.80 8.12 -80.30
N PHE A 443 -5.99 7.21 -79.78
CA PHE A 443 -6.24 6.33 -78.62
C PHE A 443 -4.90 5.66 -78.34
N ALA A 444 -4.32 5.60 -77.15
CA ALA A 444 -4.48 6.23 -75.86
C ALA A 444 -3.26 5.77 -75.04
N ARG A 445 -2.67 6.61 -74.18
CA ARG A 445 -2.16 6.11 -72.90
C ARG A 445 -2.71 6.99 -71.79
N ARG A 446 -3.20 6.26 -70.81
CA ARG A 446 -3.89 6.64 -69.59
C ARG A 446 -2.84 6.50 -68.49
N ASP A 447 -2.96 7.33 -67.45
CA ASP A 447 -2.26 7.14 -66.17
C ASP A 447 -2.27 5.68 -65.71
#